data_AF-A0A8K0X172-F1
#
_entry.id   AF-A0A8K0X172-F1
#
_cell.length_a   1.000
_cell.length_b   1.000
_cell.length_c   1.000
_cell.angle_alpha   90.00
_cell.angle_beta   90.00
_cell.angle_gamma   90.00
#
_symmetry.space_group_name_H-M   'P 1'
#
loop_
_entity.id
_entity.type
_entity.pdbx_description
1 polymer ?
#
loop_
_entity_poly.entity_id
_entity_poly.type
_entity_poly.pdbx_seq_one_letter_code
_entity_poly.pdbx_strand_id
1 'polypeptide(L)'
;MPIWFTGFARPGLETPPSCLYCHSNSSLFPCDGCKAVSYCGAARQKDDRSRHKSYCNAIRNTRETLEREEAALWAQPGDMFITSVGDFWGVLGTRNYMRARFAAANALLQIHTIAAGELALAHFKDMMRLNRSDDMGVRNIIPPLLLRLDKEQECYDFLKQQARMDVRGTTSCAGADIFESVDFLSSKNRPLSLSQLVSFTLLKLRLYLDLSGLKLKSENGCSMRANRFAGKLANARFQALLLQYLKLGGIVHEANPHFWKLLVDESVKTPAAPASHVRGSIEEARLALYHCRQSWKDTEDAITTLAKDAAAFATVHRPAVTASSHADINALEKKRGTGRAFPSRIVTDPVFLPDVMSTACVGHSQTDRFICLYDPNTTIVYTDGACTNNGQPNSRGGWAVIQGPVGPSSCSVVLGRLEDRGPFGDKAVATSNRAELRAVIGALRMCDWRSEGFDGILIATDSSYVVNDATEWALTWLSNGLVTQSGNAVMNRDLWELLLGEVERWFLRGLRVMLWSIPRELNVDADRAAKRAAQEEPQPVFRDIFAKATVAVEEESEEESLPMLGSLYMTFVIGKNSLATAVLMQKSVDTSLNNRSEPESGQLT
;
A
#
# COMPACT_ATOMS: atom_id res chain seq x y z
N MET A 1 -40.49 15.19 5.30
CA MET A 1 -41.02 14.14 6.19
C MET A 1 -39.94 13.78 7.19
N PRO A 2 -40.28 13.47 8.46
CA PRO A 2 -39.28 13.03 9.43
C PRO A 2 -38.55 11.81 8.87
N ILE A 3 -37.22 11.74 9.05
CA ILE A 3 -36.37 10.64 8.57
C ILE A 3 -36.88 9.26 9.05
N TRP A 4 -37.64 9.23 10.14
CA TRP A 4 -38.33 8.06 10.68
C TRP A 4 -39.38 7.44 9.74
N PHE A 5 -39.88 8.17 8.72
CA PHE A 5 -40.99 7.74 7.85
C PHE A 5 -40.62 7.55 6.38
N THR A 6 -39.41 7.90 5.95
CA THR A 6 -38.96 7.60 4.58
C THR A 6 -38.36 6.20 4.55
N GLY A 7 -39.20 5.19 4.33
CA GLY A 7 -38.75 3.84 4.03
C GLY A 7 -37.87 3.86 2.78
N PHE A 8 -36.58 3.52 2.95
CA PHE A 8 -35.68 3.30 1.83
C PHE A 8 -35.68 1.82 1.50
N ALA A 9 -36.57 1.42 0.59
CA ALA A 9 -36.46 0.13 -0.07
C ALA A 9 -35.31 0.19 -1.09
N ARG A 10 -34.36 -0.75 -1.02
CA ARG A 10 -33.54 -1.11 -2.18
C ARG A 10 -33.48 -2.62 -2.38
N PRO A 11 -33.53 -3.11 -3.63
CA PRO A 11 -33.55 -4.53 -3.92
C PRO A 11 -32.15 -5.12 -3.81
N GLY A 12 -31.99 -6.20 -3.05
CA GLY A 12 -30.91 -7.17 -3.29
C GLY A 12 -30.14 -7.69 -2.09
N LEU A 13 -30.19 -7.09 -0.89
CA LEU A 13 -29.43 -7.57 0.26
C LEU A 13 -30.00 -7.12 1.63
N GLU A 14 -31.32 -7.03 1.74
CA GLU A 14 -31.95 -6.90 3.07
C GLU A 14 -32.00 -8.29 3.71
N THR A 15 -31.35 -8.47 4.86
CA THR A 15 -31.84 -9.52 5.77
C THR A 15 -33.28 -9.10 6.13
N PRO A 16 -34.29 -9.92 5.83
CA PRO A 16 -35.67 -9.54 6.12
C PRO A 16 -35.77 -9.19 7.60
N PRO A 17 -36.58 -8.17 7.96
CA PRO A 17 -36.81 -7.86 9.36
C PRO A 17 -37.19 -9.15 10.08
N SER A 18 -36.59 -9.37 11.24
CA SER A 18 -36.76 -10.57 12.04
C SER A 18 -37.17 -10.18 13.45
N CYS A 19 -37.89 -11.08 14.11
CA CYS A 19 -38.26 -10.89 15.51
C CYS A 19 -36.97 -10.78 16.36
N LEU A 20 -36.82 -9.70 17.13
CA LEU A 20 -35.62 -9.49 17.97
C LEU A 20 -35.37 -10.65 18.95
N TYR A 21 -36.44 -11.34 19.35
CA TYR A 21 -36.38 -12.42 20.33
C TYR A 21 -36.11 -13.81 19.73
N CYS A 22 -36.79 -14.16 18.63
CA CYS A 22 -36.74 -15.53 18.06
C CYS A 22 -36.29 -15.59 16.60
N HIS A 23 -35.90 -14.45 16.02
CA HIS A 23 -35.37 -14.33 14.65
C HIS A 23 -36.32 -14.83 13.54
N SER A 24 -37.61 -14.96 13.82
CA SER A 24 -38.63 -15.33 12.83
C SER A 24 -39.02 -14.12 11.97
N ASN A 25 -39.25 -14.34 10.68
CA ASN A 25 -39.58 -13.26 9.73
C ASN A 25 -41.09 -13.14 9.45
N SER A 26 -41.94 -13.87 10.18
CA SER A 26 -43.39 -13.89 10.01
C SER A 26 -44.10 -12.90 10.94
N SER A 27 -45.08 -12.18 10.39
CA SER A 27 -46.05 -11.33 11.12
C SER A 27 -45.41 -10.39 12.15
N LEU A 28 -44.53 -9.50 11.68
CA LEU A 28 -43.75 -8.60 12.52
C LEU A 28 -44.47 -7.28 12.82
N PHE A 29 -44.45 -6.90 14.09
CA PHE A 29 -44.98 -5.64 14.60
C PHE A 29 -43.86 -4.82 15.24
N PRO A 30 -43.72 -3.52 14.92
CA PRO A 30 -42.72 -2.67 15.53
C PRO A 30 -43.06 -2.39 16.99
N CYS A 31 -42.04 -2.30 17.85
CA CYS A 31 -42.20 -1.95 19.25
C CYS A 31 -42.81 -0.55 19.40
N ASP A 32 -43.91 -0.42 20.14
CA ASP A 32 -44.60 0.87 20.29
C ASP A 32 -43.81 1.97 20.96
N GLY A 33 -42.83 1.62 21.80
CA GLY A 33 -41.95 2.61 22.41
C GLY A 33 -40.90 3.12 21.42
N CYS A 34 -39.89 2.30 21.15
CA CYS A 34 -38.72 2.73 20.39
C CYS A 34 -38.93 2.74 18.87
N LYS A 35 -39.89 1.97 18.33
CA LYS A 35 -40.12 1.75 16.89
C LYS A 35 -38.89 1.24 16.10
N ALA A 36 -37.78 0.92 16.77
CA ALA A 36 -36.51 0.50 16.17
C ALA A 36 -36.34 -1.02 16.08
N VAL A 37 -37.24 -1.80 16.70
CA VAL A 37 -37.20 -3.27 16.69
C VAL A 37 -38.59 -3.83 16.43
N SER A 38 -38.65 -5.04 15.91
CA SER A 38 -39.90 -5.71 15.56
C SER A 38 -40.01 -7.09 16.23
N TYR A 39 -41.24 -7.51 16.50
CA TYR A 39 -41.56 -8.79 17.15
C TYR A 39 -42.68 -9.51 16.39
N CYS A 40 -42.64 -10.85 16.35
CA CYS A 40 -43.68 -11.66 15.71
C CYS A 40 -45.00 -11.77 16.51
N GLY A 41 -45.13 -10.96 17.57
CA GLY A 41 -46.33 -10.87 18.39
C GLY A 41 -46.08 -10.22 19.75
N ALA A 42 -47.15 -9.74 20.37
CA ALA A 42 -47.11 -9.05 21.66
C ALA A 42 -46.56 -9.93 22.82
N ALA A 43 -46.76 -11.26 22.74
CA ALA A 43 -46.20 -12.20 23.72
C ALA A 43 -44.67 -12.17 23.73
N ARG A 44 -44.03 -12.18 22.56
CA ARG A 44 -42.56 -12.14 22.43
C ARG A 44 -41.97 -10.81 22.86
N GLN A 45 -42.68 -9.71 22.60
CA GLN A 45 -42.30 -8.40 23.12
C GLN A 45 -42.36 -8.36 24.66
N LYS A 46 -43.34 -9.02 25.27
CA LYS A 46 -43.45 -9.13 26.73
C LYS A 46 -42.33 -9.99 27.33
N ASP A 47 -41.98 -11.09 26.68
CA ASP A 47 -40.87 -11.98 27.08
C ASP A 47 -39.52 -11.25 27.02
N ASP A 48 -39.29 -10.44 25.98
CA ASP A 48 -38.05 -9.68 25.78
C ASP A 48 -38.00 -8.38 26.60
N ARG A 49 -39.11 -7.96 27.21
CA ARG A 49 -39.24 -6.64 27.86
C ARG A 49 -38.16 -6.39 28.91
N SER A 50 -37.74 -7.41 29.66
CA SER A 50 -36.69 -7.27 30.69
C SER A 50 -35.34 -6.86 30.10
N ARG A 51 -34.98 -7.37 28.92
CA ARG A 51 -33.74 -7.05 28.19
C ARG A 51 -33.89 -5.76 27.38
N HIS A 52 -35.04 -5.55 26.76
CA HIS A 52 -35.29 -4.43 25.87
C HIS A 52 -35.63 -3.11 26.59
N LYS A 53 -36.16 -3.15 27.82
CA LYS A 53 -36.76 -1.97 28.49
C LYS A 53 -35.84 -0.76 28.62
N SER A 54 -34.58 -0.98 28.99
CA SER A 54 -33.62 0.12 29.17
C SER A 54 -33.38 0.87 27.86
N TYR A 55 -33.00 0.14 26.81
CA TYR A 55 -32.74 0.70 25.48
C TYR A 55 -33.99 1.28 24.83
N CYS A 56 -35.14 0.63 25.01
CA CYS A 56 -36.44 1.11 24.53
C CYS A 56 -36.76 2.51 25.08
N ASN A 57 -36.56 2.70 26.39
CA ASN A 57 -36.83 3.97 27.04
C ASN A 57 -35.82 5.04 26.58
N ALA A 58 -34.54 4.68 26.45
CA ALA A 58 -33.51 5.60 25.96
C ALA A 58 -33.83 6.11 24.54
N ILE A 59 -34.17 5.23 23.61
CA ILE A 59 -34.53 5.60 22.24
C ILE A 59 -35.80 6.45 22.21
N ARG A 60 -36.83 6.07 22.95
CA ARG A 60 -38.08 6.85 23.00
C ARG A 60 -37.82 8.27 23.52
N ASN A 61 -37.12 8.40 24.64
CA ASN A 61 -36.88 9.70 25.27
C ASN A 61 -35.99 10.61 24.42
N THR A 62 -34.96 10.05 23.76
CA THR A 62 -34.09 10.81 22.85
C THR A 62 -34.83 11.20 21.57
N ARG A 63 -35.70 10.34 21.02
CA ARG A 63 -36.56 10.67 19.88
C ARG A 63 -37.53 11.81 20.20
N GLU A 64 -38.26 11.72 21.32
CA GLU A 64 -39.18 12.78 21.75
C GLU A 64 -38.45 14.12 21.98
N THR A 65 -37.22 14.07 22.46
CA THR A 65 -36.38 15.26 22.60
C THR A 65 -35.99 15.82 21.23
N LEU A 66 -35.55 14.97 20.30
CA LEU A 66 -35.22 15.38 18.94
C LEU A 66 -36.42 16.03 18.23
N GLU A 67 -37.61 15.42 18.32
CA GLU A 67 -38.84 15.95 17.73
C GLU A 67 -39.21 17.32 18.33
N ARG A 68 -39.02 17.51 19.63
CA ARG A 68 -39.25 18.80 20.30
C ARG A 68 -38.28 19.88 19.80
N GLU A 69 -36.99 19.57 19.72
CA GLU A 69 -35.99 20.51 19.22
C GLU A 69 -36.20 20.82 17.74
N GLU A 70 -36.62 19.83 16.94
CA GLU A 70 -36.98 20.02 15.53
C GLU A 70 -38.17 20.98 15.39
N ALA A 71 -39.23 20.77 16.16
CA ALA A 71 -40.40 21.65 16.18
C ALA A 71 -40.04 23.07 16.62
N ALA A 72 -39.12 23.22 17.58
CA ALA A 72 -38.62 24.52 18.02
C ALA A 72 -37.85 25.28 16.92
N LEU A 73 -37.17 24.57 16.02
CA LEU A 73 -36.54 25.18 14.84
C LEU A 73 -37.55 25.57 13.78
N TRP A 74 -38.56 24.72 13.51
CA TRP A 74 -39.64 25.04 12.57
C TRP A 74 -40.53 26.21 13.01
N ALA A 75 -40.61 26.47 14.32
CA ALA A 75 -41.34 27.61 14.87
C ALA A 75 -40.62 28.95 14.67
N GLN A 76 -39.34 28.95 14.28
CA GLN A 76 -38.59 30.18 14.01
C GLN A 76 -38.86 30.72 12.59
N PRO A 77 -38.74 32.04 12.36
CA PRO A 77 -38.89 32.60 11.02
C PRO A 77 -37.77 32.13 10.09
N GLY A 78 -38.15 31.49 8.98
CA GLY A 78 -37.23 31.00 7.95
C GLY A 78 -36.80 29.54 8.16
N ASP A 79 -36.65 28.80 7.05
CA ASP A 79 -36.26 27.38 7.11
C ASP A 79 -34.75 27.24 7.36
N MET A 80 -34.38 27.04 8.63
CA MET A 80 -32.98 26.83 9.04
C MET A 80 -32.35 25.59 8.39
N PHE A 81 -33.15 24.59 8.01
CA PHE A 81 -32.69 23.38 7.30
C PHE A 81 -32.36 23.63 5.84
N ILE A 82 -32.56 24.86 5.37
CA ILE A 82 -32.11 25.36 4.07
C ILE A 82 -31.06 26.46 4.27
N THR A 83 -31.33 27.46 5.11
CA THR A 83 -30.51 28.68 5.21
C THR A 83 -29.20 28.49 5.98
N SER A 84 -29.13 27.53 6.90
CA SER A 84 -27.94 27.30 7.76
C SER A 84 -27.19 26.01 7.43
N VAL A 85 -27.57 25.30 6.35
CA VAL A 85 -26.97 23.99 5.99
C VAL A 85 -25.47 24.11 5.81
N GLY A 86 -24.74 23.24 6.50
CA GLY A 86 -23.28 23.17 6.49
C GLY A 86 -22.62 23.93 7.64
N ASP A 87 -23.34 24.83 8.31
CA ASP A 87 -22.88 25.64 9.45
C ASP A 87 -23.85 25.61 10.64
N PHE A 88 -24.58 24.50 10.84
CA PHE A 88 -25.52 24.37 11.97
C PHE A 88 -24.82 24.67 13.30
N TRP A 89 -23.59 24.18 13.51
CA TRP A 89 -22.92 24.40 14.79
C TRP A 89 -22.51 25.86 15.06
N GLY A 90 -22.27 26.66 14.02
CA GLY A 90 -22.06 28.10 14.13
C GLY A 90 -23.28 28.83 14.70
N VAL A 91 -24.48 28.31 14.43
CA VAL A 91 -25.75 28.92 14.86
C VAL A 91 -26.19 28.37 16.22
N LEU A 92 -26.10 29.20 17.26
CA LEU A 92 -26.39 28.84 18.66
C LEU A 92 -27.74 28.13 18.84
N GLY A 93 -28.78 28.59 18.15
CA GLY A 93 -30.13 28.03 18.24
C GLY A 93 -30.27 26.58 17.74
N THR A 94 -29.39 26.12 16.86
CA THR A 94 -29.48 24.76 16.29
C THR A 94 -28.62 23.73 17.03
N ARG A 95 -27.77 24.16 17.96
CA ARG A 95 -26.87 23.25 18.72
C ARG A 95 -27.62 22.22 19.55
N ASN A 96 -28.76 22.59 20.13
CA ASN A 96 -29.58 21.66 20.92
C ASN A 96 -30.17 20.57 20.04
N TYR A 97 -30.65 20.93 18.84
CA TYR A 97 -31.09 19.96 17.83
C TYR A 97 -29.96 18.99 17.42
N MET A 98 -28.76 19.50 17.14
CA MET A 98 -27.61 18.65 16.79
C MET A 98 -27.25 17.66 17.91
N ARG A 99 -27.25 18.13 19.17
CA ARG A 99 -27.02 17.27 20.34
C ARG A 99 -28.12 16.23 20.53
N ALA A 100 -29.38 16.62 20.41
CA ALA A 100 -30.53 15.73 20.52
C ALA A 100 -30.48 14.64 19.43
N ARG A 101 -30.10 15.02 18.19
CA ARG A 101 -29.96 14.09 17.08
C ARG A 101 -28.83 13.10 17.27
N PHE A 102 -27.67 13.57 17.74
CA PHE A 102 -26.55 12.68 18.10
C PHE A 102 -26.94 11.69 19.20
N ALA A 103 -27.66 12.17 20.23
CA ALA A 103 -28.16 11.31 21.30
C ALA A 103 -29.13 10.25 20.80
N ALA A 104 -30.06 10.61 19.89
CA ALA A 104 -30.97 9.66 19.25
C ALA A 104 -30.22 8.60 18.42
N ALA A 105 -29.24 9.02 17.61
CA ALA A 105 -28.40 8.11 16.82
C ALA A 105 -27.61 7.13 17.71
N ASN A 106 -26.99 7.62 18.79
CA ASN A 106 -26.28 6.76 19.73
C ASN A 106 -27.19 5.82 20.52
N ALA A 107 -28.41 6.24 20.86
CA ALA A 107 -29.38 5.38 21.51
C ALA A 107 -29.80 4.22 20.60
N LEU A 108 -29.92 4.46 19.28
CA LEU A 108 -30.18 3.42 18.28
C LEU A 108 -29.03 2.40 18.21
N LEU A 109 -27.76 2.86 18.26
CA LEU A 109 -26.59 1.97 18.23
C LEU A 109 -26.49 1.01 19.42
N GLN A 110 -27.20 1.26 20.52
CA GLN A 110 -27.30 0.31 21.64
C GLN A 110 -28.07 -0.96 21.28
N ILE A 111 -28.89 -0.90 20.23
CA ILE A 111 -29.58 -2.05 19.67
C ILE A 111 -28.75 -2.57 18.51
N HIS A 112 -28.11 -3.72 18.69
CA HIS A 112 -27.22 -4.35 17.71
C HIS A 112 -28.00 -5.03 16.57
N THR A 113 -28.86 -4.28 15.86
CA THR A 113 -29.60 -4.74 14.68
C THR A 113 -29.26 -3.89 13.46
N ILE A 114 -29.38 -4.47 12.27
CA ILE A 114 -29.11 -3.79 10.99
C ILE A 114 -30.04 -2.57 10.84
N ALA A 115 -31.34 -2.73 11.06
CA ALA A 115 -32.32 -1.64 10.95
C ALA A 115 -32.01 -0.43 11.85
N ALA A 116 -31.63 -0.68 13.13
CA ALA A 116 -31.23 0.40 14.03
C ALA A 116 -29.92 1.06 13.59
N GLY A 117 -28.97 0.27 13.06
CA GLY A 117 -27.72 0.76 12.49
C GLY A 117 -27.94 1.65 11.26
N GLU A 118 -28.86 1.29 10.36
CA GLU A 118 -29.20 2.10 9.18
C GLU A 118 -29.86 3.42 9.56
N LEU A 119 -30.78 3.40 10.52
CA LEU A 119 -31.39 4.63 11.07
C LEU A 119 -30.35 5.54 11.73
N ALA A 120 -29.44 4.98 12.51
CA ALA A 120 -28.33 5.72 13.11
C ALA A 120 -27.42 6.33 12.05
N LEU A 121 -27.07 5.56 11.01
CA LEU A 121 -26.26 6.03 9.89
C LEU A 121 -26.94 7.18 9.14
N ALA A 122 -28.25 7.11 8.92
CA ALA A 122 -29.02 8.19 8.29
C ALA A 122 -28.94 9.49 9.12
N HIS A 123 -29.09 9.39 10.44
CA HIS A 123 -28.91 10.54 11.34
C HIS A 123 -27.49 11.12 11.25
N PHE A 124 -26.45 10.29 11.29
CA PHE A 124 -25.06 10.73 11.19
C PHE A 124 -24.72 11.38 9.84
N LYS A 125 -25.22 10.84 8.73
CA LYS A 125 -25.06 11.44 7.40
C LYS A 125 -25.77 12.79 7.29
N ASP A 126 -26.98 12.90 7.85
CA ASP A 126 -27.68 14.20 7.84
C ASP A 126 -27.00 15.21 8.77
N MET A 127 -26.45 14.78 9.91
CA MET A 127 -25.60 15.65 10.75
C MET A 127 -24.37 16.18 9.99
N MET A 128 -23.71 15.34 9.19
CA MET A 128 -22.60 15.75 8.33
C MET A 128 -23.03 16.76 7.24
N ARG A 129 -24.23 16.59 6.68
CA ARG A 129 -24.81 17.56 5.73
C ARG A 129 -25.08 18.89 6.41
N LEU A 130 -25.67 18.87 7.61
CA LEU A 130 -26.04 20.05 8.37
C LEU A 130 -24.83 20.79 8.97
N ASN A 131 -23.78 20.06 9.36
CA ASN A 131 -22.59 20.62 10.00
C ASN A 131 -21.31 20.07 9.40
N ARG A 132 -20.70 20.81 8.47
CA ARG A 132 -19.50 20.35 7.76
C ARG A 132 -18.25 20.33 8.66
N SER A 133 -18.16 21.19 9.66
CA SER A 133 -17.04 21.23 10.62
C SER A 133 -16.94 19.98 11.50
N ASP A 134 -18.03 19.21 11.60
CA ASP A 134 -18.12 17.98 12.39
C ASP A 134 -17.67 18.13 13.86
N ASP A 135 -18.16 19.17 14.53
CA ASP A 135 -17.86 19.46 15.95
C ASP A 135 -18.25 18.34 16.92
N MET A 136 -19.10 17.41 16.47
CA MET A 136 -19.55 16.25 17.25
C MET A 136 -18.75 14.97 16.96
N GLY A 137 -17.77 15.01 16.05
CA GLY A 137 -16.88 13.90 15.75
C GLY A 137 -17.54 12.71 15.02
N VAL A 138 -18.63 12.96 14.29
CA VAL A 138 -19.42 11.96 13.57
C VAL A 138 -18.61 11.26 12.47
N ARG A 139 -17.63 11.93 11.86
CA ARG A 139 -16.74 11.37 10.83
C ARG A 139 -15.95 10.15 11.32
N ASN A 140 -15.77 10.01 12.63
CA ASN A 140 -15.05 8.88 13.23
C ASN A 140 -15.97 7.68 13.50
N ILE A 141 -17.29 7.88 13.53
CA ILE A 141 -18.31 6.87 13.84
C ILE A 141 -18.86 6.23 12.56
N ILE A 142 -18.97 7.01 11.49
CA ILE A 142 -19.53 6.55 10.20
C ILE A 142 -18.77 5.34 9.62
N PRO A 143 -17.42 5.32 9.49
CA PRO A 143 -16.73 4.21 8.84
C PRO A 143 -16.90 2.86 9.56
N PRO A 144 -16.72 2.75 10.90
CA PRO A 144 -17.02 1.51 11.61
C PRO A 144 -18.48 1.06 11.45
N LEU A 145 -19.43 1.99 11.43
CA LEU A 145 -20.85 1.68 11.26
C LEU A 145 -21.15 1.16 9.85
N LEU A 146 -20.54 1.73 8.82
CA LEU A 146 -20.67 1.23 7.44
C LEU A 146 -20.14 -0.20 7.31
N LEU A 147 -19.03 -0.53 7.97
CA LEU A 147 -18.52 -1.91 7.99
C LEU A 147 -19.47 -2.86 8.73
N ARG A 148 -20.11 -2.43 9.83
CA ARG A 148 -21.13 -3.27 10.51
C ARG A 148 -22.40 -3.51 9.68
N LEU A 149 -22.61 -2.71 8.65
CA LEU A 149 -23.76 -2.80 7.73
C LEU A 149 -23.38 -3.44 6.39
N ASP A 150 -22.16 -4.00 6.28
CA ASP A 150 -21.61 -4.60 5.06
C ASP A 150 -21.69 -3.65 3.85
N LYS A 151 -21.32 -2.38 4.09
CA LYS A 151 -21.24 -1.30 3.09
C LYS A 151 -19.79 -0.91 2.84
N GLU A 152 -18.95 -1.89 2.49
CA GLU A 152 -17.51 -1.73 2.27
C GLU A 152 -17.21 -0.66 1.22
N GLN A 153 -17.90 -0.68 0.08
CA GLN A 153 -17.70 0.30 -1.00
C GLN A 153 -18.03 1.73 -0.56
N GLU A 154 -19.14 1.91 0.17
CA GLU A 154 -19.52 3.22 0.68
C GLU A 154 -18.54 3.69 1.77
N CYS A 155 -18.03 2.77 2.59
CA CYS A 155 -16.99 3.06 3.57
C CYS A 155 -15.69 3.54 2.89
N TYR A 156 -15.29 2.87 1.81
CA TYR A 156 -14.12 3.25 1.02
C TYR A 156 -14.28 4.64 0.40
N ASP A 157 -15.39 4.90 -0.28
CA ASP A 157 -15.67 6.19 -0.91
C ASP A 157 -15.66 7.32 0.13
N PHE A 158 -16.25 7.08 1.30
CA PHE A 158 -16.25 8.02 2.42
C PHE A 158 -14.83 8.30 2.91
N LEU A 159 -14.03 7.27 3.20
CA LEU A 159 -12.65 7.42 3.69
C LEU A 159 -11.75 8.12 2.66
N LYS A 160 -11.87 7.76 1.38
CA LYS A 160 -11.14 8.39 0.28
C LYS A 160 -11.52 9.86 0.11
N GLN A 161 -12.81 10.18 0.23
CA GLN A 161 -13.25 11.57 0.23
C GLN A 161 -12.62 12.34 1.39
N GLN A 162 -12.65 11.80 2.62
CA GLN A 162 -12.04 12.44 3.78
C GLN A 162 -10.54 12.68 3.61
N ALA A 163 -9.82 11.71 3.04
CA ALA A 163 -8.38 11.81 2.79
C ALA A 163 -8.00 12.91 1.76
N ARG A 164 -8.93 13.31 0.90
CA ARG A 164 -8.70 14.29 -0.18
C ARG A 164 -9.19 15.71 0.14
N MET A 165 -9.82 15.94 1.29
CA MET A 165 -10.44 17.24 1.63
C MET A 165 -9.47 18.42 1.85
N ASP A 166 -8.16 18.24 1.65
CA ASP A 166 -7.16 19.32 1.67
C ASP A 166 -6.95 20.02 0.31
N VAL A 167 -7.45 19.47 -0.81
CA VAL A 167 -7.22 20.05 -2.15
C VAL A 167 -8.54 20.32 -2.85
N ARG A 168 -9.06 21.54 -2.69
CA ARG A 168 -10.21 22.12 -3.42
C ARG A 168 -11.42 21.19 -3.47
N GLY A 169 -12.29 21.30 -2.46
CA GLY A 169 -13.51 20.54 -2.36
C GLY A 169 -14.37 20.62 -3.61
N THR A 170 -14.48 19.52 -4.36
CA THR A 170 -15.59 19.16 -5.27
C THR A 170 -15.38 17.86 -6.07
N THR A 171 -14.36 17.03 -5.82
CA THR A 171 -14.27 15.73 -6.51
C THR A 171 -15.08 14.66 -5.78
N SER A 172 -16.29 14.39 -6.29
CA SER A 172 -17.09 13.21 -5.92
C SER A 172 -16.23 11.95 -6.13
N CYS A 173 -15.97 11.20 -5.06
CA CYS A 173 -15.23 9.94 -5.12
C CYS A 173 -16.17 8.72 -5.16
N ALA A 174 -17.46 8.92 -5.50
CA ALA A 174 -18.44 7.85 -5.57
C ALA A 174 -18.06 6.81 -6.64
N GLY A 175 -18.03 5.54 -6.27
CA GLY A 175 -17.67 4.43 -7.17
C GLY A 175 -16.16 4.29 -7.40
N ALA A 176 -15.34 4.69 -6.44
CA ALA A 176 -13.90 4.43 -6.51
C ALA A 176 -13.61 2.93 -6.43
N ASP A 177 -12.56 2.45 -7.10
CA ASP A 177 -12.20 1.04 -6.97
C ASP A 177 -11.69 0.76 -5.56
N ILE A 178 -12.43 -0.05 -4.80
CA ILE A 178 -12.08 -0.44 -3.43
C ILE A 178 -10.75 -1.21 -3.35
N PHE A 179 -10.28 -1.78 -4.46
CA PHE A 179 -9.01 -2.51 -4.53
C PHE A 179 -7.81 -1.61 -4.88
N GLU A 180 -8.01 -0.33 -5.20
CA GLU A 180 -6.91 0.57 -5.56
C GLU A 180 -5.91 0.76 -4.41
N SER A 181 -4.71 1.22 -4.78
CA SER A 181 -3.63 1.47 -3.82
C SER A 181 -3.97 2.56 -2.79
N VAL A 182 -3.39 2.41 -1.60
CA VAL A 182 -3.53 3.35 -0.47
C VAL A 182 -2.43 4.43 -0.45
N ASP A 183 -1.68 4.59 -1.54
CA ASP A 183 -0.53 5.51 -1.61
C ASP A 183 -0.89 6.98 -1.46
N PHE A 184 -2.15 7.35 -1.72
CA PHE A 184 -2.66 8.70 -1.48
C PHE A 184 -2.60 9.11 0.01
N LEU A 185 -2.43 8.16 0.94
CA LEU A 185 -2.20 8.45 2.36
C LEU A 185 -0.74 8.80 2.70
N SER A 186 0.20 8.60 1.78
CA SER A 186 1.64 8.75 2.02
C SER A 186 2.14 10.21 1.98
N SER A 187 1.28 11.18 1.66
CA SER A 187 1.66 12.60 1.72
C SER A 187 1.86 13.06 3.16
N LYS A 188 2.85 13.92 3.41
CA LYS A 188 3.28 14.40 4.76
C LYS A 188 2.16 14.97 5.65
N ASN A 189 1.00 15.32 5.10
CA ASN A 189 -0.20 15.63 5.88
C ASN A 189 -1.03 14.35 6.03
N ARG A 190 -0.95 13.65 7.17
CA ARG A 190 -1.87 12.53 7.48
C ARG A 190 -3.30 13.08 7.58
N PRO A 191 -4.17 12.86 6.58
CA PRO A 191 -5.46 13.55 6.51
C PRO A 191 -6.57 12.83 7.31
N LEU A 192 -6.33 11.57 7.71
CA LEU A 192 -7.29 10.73 8.42
C LEU A 192 -6.99 10.67 9.92
N SER A 193 -8.06 10.59 10.72
CA SER A 193 -7.99 10.35 12.16
C SER A 193 -7.61 8.89 12.47
N LEU A 194 -7.23 8.59 13.71
CA LEU A 194 -6.97 7.22 14.15
C LEU A 194 -8.17 6.28 13.93
N SER A 195 -9.40 6.74 14.25
CA SER A 195 -10.61 5.93 14.04
C SER A 195 -10.84 5.59 12.56
N GLN A 196 -10.55 6.54 11.67
CA GLN A 196 -10.68 6.35 10.23
C GLN A 196 -9.61 5.41 9.68
N LEU A 197 -8.35 5.57 10.09
CA LEU A 197 -7.25 4.69 9.69
C LEU A 197 -7.51 3.24 10.11
N VAL A 198 -7.93 3.03 11.36
CA VAL A 198 -8.28 1.70 11.88
C VAL A 198 -9.43 1.06 11.10
N SER A 199 -10.45 1.84 10.75
CA SER A 199 -11.58 1.37 9.93
C SER A 199 -11.11 0.99 8.53
N PHE A 200 -10.18 1.77 7.96
CA PHE A 200 -9.59 1.47 6.66
C PHE A 200 -8.78 0.17 6.70
N THR A 201 -7.99 -0.05 7.76
CA THR A 201 -7.26 -1.31 7.96
C THR A 201 -8.22 -2.49 8.03
N LEU A 202 -9.33 -2.38 8.78
CA LEU A 202 -10.35 -3.44 8.85
C LEU A 202 -10.99 -3.70 7.48
N LEU A 203 -11.31 -2.66 6.72
CA LEU A 203 -11.88 -2.78 5.38
C LEU A 203 -10.97 -3.59 4.46
N LYS A 204 -9.67 -3.27 4.40
CA LYS A 204 -8.71 -4.01 3.56
C LYS A 204 -8.49 -5.44 4.08
N LEU A 205 -8.50 -5.64 5.39
CA LEU A 205 -8.43 -6.97 6.00
C LEU A 205 -9.65 -7.84 5.64
N ARG A 206 -10.87 -7.29 5.66
CA ARG A 206 -12.08 -8.00 5.23
C ARG A 206 -11.97 -8.49 3.80
N LEU A 207 -11.62 -7.61 2.87
CA LEU A 207 -11.43 -7.98 1.47
C LEU A 207 -10.36 -9.06 1.29
N TYR A 208 -9.28 -8.99 2.08
CA TYR A 208 -8.25 -10.02 2.10
C TYR A 208 -8.79 -11.37 2.59
N LEU A 209 -9.51 -11.40 3.72
CA LEU A 209 -10.09 -12.61 4.28
C LEU A 209 -11.16 -13.23 3.37
N ASP A 210 -12.01 -12.42 2.75
CA ASP A 210 -13.03 -12.88 1.80
C ASP A 210 -12.38 -13.55 0.59
N LEU A 211 -11.30 -12.96 0.05
CA LEU A 211 -10.53 -13.58 -1.03
C LEU A 211 -9.75 -14.83 -0.56
N SER A 212 -9.24 -14.86 0.68
CA SER A 212 -8.65 -16.08 1.28
C SER A 212 -9.67 -17.22 1.29
N GLY A 213 -10.89 -16.94 1.75
CA GLY A 213 -11.96 -17.92 1.86
C GLY A 213 -12.42 -18.46 0.50
N LEU A 214 -12.48 -17.60 -0.52
CA LEU A 214 -12.81 -18.01 -1.90
C LEU A 214 -11.73 -18.93 -2.50
N LYS A 215 -10.45 -18.69 -2.18
CA LYS A 215 -9.33 -19.52 -2.64
C LYS A 215 -9.41 -20.95 -2.07
N LEU A 216 -9.68 -21.08 -0.77
CA LEU A 216 -9.86 -22.37 -0.09
C LEU A 216 -11.08 -23.16 -0.61
N LYS A 217 -12.15 -22.47 -1.02
CA LYS A 217 -13.34 -23.12 -1.63
C LYS A 217 -13.08 -23.59 -3.07
N SER A 218 -12.32 -22.83 -3.85
CA SER A 218 -11.93 -23.21 -5.22
C SER A 218 -11.04 -24.46 -5.27
N GLU A 219 -10.24 -24.70 -4.23
CA GLU A 219 -9.37 -25.89 -4.13
C GLU A 219 -10.15 -27.15 -3.72
N ASN A 220 -11.30 -27.00 -3.06
CA ASN A 220 -12.09 -28.11 -2.49
C ASN A 220 -13.36 -28.48 -3.29
N GLY A 221 -13.72 -27.79 -4.39
CA GLY A 221 -14.81 -28.25 -5.26
C GLY A 221 -15.20 -27.33 -6.42
N CYS A 222 -14.95 -27.80 -7.66
CA CYS A 222 -15.73 -27.65 -8.91
C CYS A 222 -14.85 -27.39 -10.17
N SER A 223 -15.09 -28.16 -11.24
CA SER A 223 -14.51 -28.07 -12.60
C SER A 223 -15.33 -27.06 -13.45
N MET A 224 -14.89 -26.36 -14.50
CA MET A 224 -13.67 -26.33 -15.32
C MET A 224 -13.60 -24.98 -16.09
N ARG A 225 -12.38 -24.61 -16.53
CA ARG A 225 -11.99 -23.70 -17.64
C ARG A 225 -12.32 -22.19 -17.60
N ALA A 226 -13.46 -21.71 -17.12
CA ALA A 226 -13.74 -20.25 -17.07
C ALA A 226 -13.00 -19.52 -15.92
N ASN A 227 -12.52 -20.26 -14.93
CA ASN A 227 -11.95 -19.75 -13.67
C ASN A 227 -10.46 -19.39 -13.70
N ARG A 228 -9.71 -19.62 -14.79
CA ARG A 228 -8.26 -19.32 -14.78
C ARG A 228 -7.98 -17.81 -14.75
N PHE A 229 -8.76 -17.00 -15.49
CA PHE A 229 -8.57 -15.55 -15.53
C PHE A 229 -9.09 -14.86 -14.26
N ALA A 230 -10.26 -15.30 -13.77
CA ALA A 230 -10.83 -14.84 -12.51
C ALA A 230 -9.93 -15.21 -11.30
N GLY A 231 -9.38 -16.43 -11.28
CA GLY A 231 -8.44 -16.87 -10.23
C GLY A 231 -7.09 -16.13 -10.24
N LYS A 232 -6.60 -15.74 -11.42
CA LYS A 232 -5.37 -14.93 -11.58
C LYS A 232 -5.55 -13.50 -11.09
N LEU A 233 -6.63 -12.83 -11.51
CA LEU A 233 -6.98 -11.49 -11.04
C LEU A 233 -7.25 -11.50 -9.52
N ALA A 234 -7.91 -12.55 -9.03
CA ALA A 234 -8.15 -12.74 -7.60
C ALA A 234 -6.84 -12.90 -6.82
N ASN A 235 -5.85 -13.66 -7.31
CA ASN A 235 -4.55 -13.83 -6.64
C ASN A 235 -3.69 -12.54 -6.64
N ALA A 236 -3.67 -11.78 -7.72
CA ALA A 236 -2.96 -10.49 -7.77
C ALA A 236 -3.60 -9.48 -6.80
N ARG A 237 -4.94 -9.39 -6.80
CA ARG A 237 -5.69 -8.57 -5.83
C ARG A 237 -5.49 -9.06 -4.40
N PHE A 238 -5.38 -10.36 -4.19
CA PHE A 238 -5.12 -10.97 -2.89
C PHE A 238 -3.77 -10.52 -2.30
N GLN A 239 -2.68 -10.61 -3.07
CA GLN A 239 -1.36 -10.18 -2.61
C GLN A 239 -1.28 -8.65 -2.42
N ALA A 240 -1.88 -7.89 -3.34
CA ALA A 240 -1.96 -6.43 -3.21
C ALA A 240 -2.72 -6.02 -1.94
N LEU A 241 -3.83 -6.69 -1.63
CA LEU A 241 -4.61 -6.41 -0.42
C LEU A 241 -3.85 -6.74 0.87
N LEU A 242 -3.10 -7.86 0.91
CA LEU A 242 -2.25 -8.18 2.06
C LEU A 242 -1.24 -7.05 2.32
N LEU A 243 -0.56 -6.57 1.27
CA LEU A 243 0.41 -5.49 1.39
C LEU A 243 -0.24 -4.16 1.81
N GLN A 244 -1.41 -3.82 1.25
CA GLN A 244 -2.15 -2.62 1.63
C GLN A 244 -2.62 -2.68 3.08
N TYR A 245 -3.12 -3.82 3.55
CA TYR A 245 -3.48 -4.06 4.95
C TYR A 245 -2.26 -3.92 5.88
N LEU A 246 -1.12 -4.53 5.53
CA LEU A 246 0.11 -4.43 6.31
C LEU A 246 0.62 -2.98 6.39
N LYS A 247 0.58 -2.24 5.28
CA LYS A 247 0.94 -0.82 5.21
C LYS A 247 0.05 0.04 6.10
N LEU A 248 -1.28 -0.12 6.00
CA LEU A 248 -2.22 0.57 6.87
C LEU A 248 -2.02 0.20 8.35
N GLY A 249 -1.70 -1.06 8.64
CA GLY A 249 -1.34 -1.56 9.96
C GLY A 249 -0.15 -0.80 10.57
N GLY A 250 0.89 -0.60 9.77
CA GLY A 250 2.05 0.22 10.12
C GLY A 250 1.71 1.70 10.35
N ILE A 251 0.90 2.30 9.47
CA ILE A 251 0.46 3.72 9.61
C ILE A 251 -0.32 3.93 10.92
N VAL A 252 -1.23 3.01 11.27
CA VAL A 252 -1.95 3.06 12.55
C VAL A 252 -1.00 2.91 13.73
N HIS A 253 -0.05 1.98 13.66
CA HIS A 253 0.93 1.78 14.74
C HIS A 253 1.78 3.03 14.97
N GLU A 254 2.20 3.70 13.91
CA GLU A 254 2.94 4.95 13.96
C GLU A 254 2.07 6.12 14.45
N ALA A 255 0.78 6.15 14.11
CA ALA A 255 -0.16 7.14 14.61
C ALA A 255 -0.45 6.96 16.10
N ASN A 256 -0.57 5.71 16.56
CA ASN A 256 -0.83 5.37 17.95
C ASN A 256 -0.33 3.95 18.28
N PRO A 257 0.81 3.82 18.98
CA PRO A 257 1.42 2.52 19.25
C PRO A 257 0.63 1.66 20.26
N HIS A 258 -0.32 2.25 20.99
CA HIS A 258 -1.11 1.55 22.00
C HIS A 258 -2.32 0.81 21.41
N PHE A 259 -2.81 1.22 20.23
CA PHE A 259 -4.09 0.78 19.71
C PHE A 259 -4.19 -0.73 19.50
N TRP A 260 -3.22 -1.34 18.79
CA TRP A 260 -3.27 -2.77 18.48
C TRP A 260 -3.27 -3.66 19.72
N LYS A 261 -2.50 -3.28 20.75
CA LYS A 261 -2.48 -3.99 22.03
C LYS A 261 -3.85 -3.94 22.72
N LEU A 262 -4.50 -2.77 22.72
CA LEU A 262 -5.83 -2.60 23.33
C LEU A 262 -6.94 -3.33 22.58
N LEU A 263 -6.81 -3.48 21.26
CA LEU A 263 -7.79 -4.19 20.44
C LEU A 263 -7.76 -5.70 20.68
N VAL A 264 -6.56 -6.28 20.77
CA VAL A 264 -6.36 -7.72 21.03
C VAL A 264 -6.67 -8.11 22.48
N ASP A 265 -6.50 -7.17 23.42
CA ASP A 265 -6.79 -7.44 24.84
C ASP A 265 -8.31 -7.57 25.09
N GLU A 266 -8.77 -8.81 25.24
CA GLU A 266 -10.16 -9.14 25.56
C GLU A 266 -10.57 -8.75 26.98
N SER A 267 -9.61 -8.60 27.91
CA SER A 267 -9.90 -8.21 29.29
C SER A 267 -10.34 -6.74 29.38
N VAL A 268 -9.97 -5.92 28.40
CA VAL A 268 -10.38 -4.53 28.30
C VAL A 268 -11.84 -4.45 27.84
N LYS A 269 -12.76 -4.22 28.78
CA LYS A 269 -14.14 -3.85 28.45
C LYS A 269 -14.14 -2.61 27.55
N THR A 270 -15.09 -2.52 26.63
CA THR A 270 -15.24 -1.34 25.75
C THR A 270 -15.30 -0.09 26.61
N PRO A 271 -14.27 0.78 26.56
CA PRO A 271 -14.16 1.89 27.51
C PRO A 271 -15.26 2.91 27.21
N ALA A 272 -15.75 3.60 28.25
CA ALA A 272 -16.55 4.80 28.03
C ALA A 272 -15.72 5.82 27.22
N ALA A 273 -16.37 6.54 26.31
CA ALA A 273 -15.68 7.56 25.52
C ALA A 273 -14.97 8.56 26.45
N PRO A 274 -13.65 8.78 26.29
CA PRO A 274 -12.91 9.71 27.15
C PRO A 274 -13.38 11.14 26.92
N ALA A 275 -13.37 11.96 27.98
CA ALA A 275 -13.80 13.36 27.92
C ALA A 275 -12.90 14.23 27.03
N SER A 276 -11.61 13.89 26.96
CA SER A 276 -10.61 14.55 26.12
C SER A 276 -9.49 13.57 25.78
N HIS A 277 -8.73 13.88 24.73
CA HIS A 277 -7.60 13.09 24.29
C HIS A 277 -6.59 13.96 23.54
N VAL A 278 -5.37 13.47 23.41
CA VAL A 278 -4.31 14.06 22.57
C VAL A 278 -3.91 13.04 21.50
N ARG A 279 -3.51 13.49 20.31
CA ARG A 279 -3.00 12.58 19.26
C ARG A 279 -1.84 11.72 19.79
N GLY A 280 -1.88 10.43 19.52
CA GLY A 280 -0.92 9.42 19.98
C GLY A 280 -1.13 8.91 21.41
N SER A 281 -2.06 9.49 22.18
CA SER A 281 -2.31 9.09 23.58
C SER A 281 -3.08 7.77 23.70
N ILE A 282 -3.01 7.13 24.87
CA ILE A 282 -3.81 5.93 25.16
C ILE A 282 -5.32 6.25 25.18
N GLU A 283 -5.70 7.48 25.53
CA GLU A 283 -7.07 7.98 25.50
C GLU A 283 -7.60 8.06 24.07
N GLU A 284 -6.80 8.54 23.12
CA GLU A 284 -7.19 8.51 21.69
C GLU A 284 -7.40 7.08 21.21
N ALA A 285 -6.51 6.15 21.61
CA ALA A 285 -6.66 4.74 21.28
C ALA A 285 -7.95 4.13 21.87
N ARG A 286 -8.30 4.50 23.11
CA ARG A 286 -9.56 4.09 23.76
C ARG A 286 -10.79 4.66 23.05
N LEU A 287 -10.73 5.91 22.59
CA LEU A 287 -11.82 6.52 21.81
C LEU A 287 -11.99 5.81 20.45
N ALA A 288 -10.89 5.54 19.74
CA ALA A 288 -10.94 4.78 18.49
C ALA A 288 -11.51 3.38 18.72
N LEU A 289 -11.08 2.71 19.80
CA LEU A 289 -11.59 1.39 20.19
C LEU A 289 -13.09 1.45 20.53
N TYR A 290 -13.55 2.49 21.22
CA TYR A 290 -14.97 2.70 21.50
C TYR A 290 -15.80 2.74 20.21
N HIS A 291 -15.30 3.37 19.15
CA HIS A 291 -16.01 3.43 17.87
C HIS A 291 -15.97 2.10 17.08
N CYS A 292 -14.83 1.43 17.03
CA CYS A 292 -14.61 0.32 16.08
C CYS A 292 -14.63 -1.08 16.68
N ARG A 293 -14.59 -1.26 18.02
CA ARG A 293 -14.43 -2.60 18.62
C ARG A 293 -15.49 -3.60 18.13
N GLN A 294 -16.73 -3.15 17.97
CA GLN A 294 -17.81 -4.01 17.49
C GLN A 294 -17.60 -4.44 16.04
N SER A 295 -17.19 -3.55 15.13
CA SER A 295 -16.97 -3.91 13.72
C SER A 295 -15.83 -4.93 13.55
N TRP A 296 -14.80 -4.83 14.39
CA TRP A 296 -13.71 -5.82 14.43
C TRP A 296 -14.17 -7.18 14.97
N LYS A 297 -15.05 -7.20 15.98
CA LYS A 297 -15.63 -8.44 16.52
C LYS A 297 -16.63 -9.10 15.57
N ASP A 298 -17.39 -8.30 14.83
CA ASP A 298 -18.36 -8.78 13.85
C ASP A 298 -17.65 -9.41 12.63
N THR A 299 -16.33 -9.20 12.47
CA THR A 299 -15.53 -9.77 11.38
C THR A 299 -14.82 -11.03 11.85
N GLU A 300 -15.20 -12.18 11.28
CA GLU A 300 -14.57 -13.47 11.56
C GLU A 300 -13.05 -13.42 11.29
N ASP A 301 -12.25 -14.08 12.13
CA ASP A 301 -10.79 -14.15 12.04
C ASP A 301 -9.99 -12.84 12.03
N ALA A 302 -10.62 -11.67 12.08
CA ALA A 302 -9.93 -10.38 11.99
C ALA A 302 -8.97 -10.14 13.16
N ILE A 303 -9.42 -10.36 14.39
CA ILE A 303 -8.58 -10.17 15.60
C ILE A 303 -7.46 -11.22 15.65
N THR A 304 -7.75 -12.46 15.28
CA THR A 304 -6.77 -13.55 15.25
C THR A 304 -5.69 -13.32 14.19
N THR A 305 -6.08 -12.86 12.99
CA THR A 305 -5.15 -12.51 11.90
C THR A 305 -4.28 -11.32 12.30
N LEU A 306 -4.89 -10.26 12.85
CA LEU A 306 -4.16 -9.12 13.39
C LEU A 306 -3.15 -9.52 14.48
N ALA A 307 -3.53 -10.41 15.40
CA ALA A 307 -2.63 -10.87 16.46
C ALA A 307 -1.38 -11.59 15.91
N LYS A 308 -1.52 -12.33 14.80
CA LYS A 308 -0.39 -12.95 14.08
C LYS A 308 0.48 -11.90 13.39
N ASP A 309 -0.14 -10.90 12.77
CA ASP A 309 0.54 -9.88 11.96
C ASP A 309 1.06 -8.69 12.78
N ALA A 310 0.71 -8.60 14.07
CA ALA A 310 1.09 -7.49 14.94
C ALA A 310 2.60 -7.24 15.01
N ALA A 311 3.41 -8.29 14.89
CA ALA A 311 4.87 -8.20 14.82
C ALA A 311 5.35 -7.51 13.52
N ALA A 312 4.64 -7.71 12.40
CA ALA A 312 4.96 -7.08 11.13
C ALA A 312 4.73 -5.55 11.20
N PHE A 313 3.67 -5.08 11.88
CA PHE A 313 3.38 -3.64 12.01
C PHE A 313 4.46 -2.88 12.78
N ALA A 314 5.08 -3.50 13.78
CA ALA A 314 6.18 -2.90 14.57
C ALA A 314 7.49 -2.81 13.77
N THR A 315 7.64 -3.62 12.72
CA THR A 315 8.87 -3.69 11.90
C THR A 315 8.87 -2.66 10.77
N VAL A 316 7.71 -2.13 10.40
CA VAL A 316 7.52 -1.19 9.27
C VAL A 316 8.02 0.24 9.56
N HIS A 317 8.35 0.60 10.82
CA HIS A 317 8.89 1.93 11.10
C HIS A 317 9.89 1.97 12.28
N ARG A 318 11.19 1.83 11.96
CA ARG A 318 12.26 2.43 12.76
C ARG A 318 12.46 3.88 12.26
N PRO A 319 12.78 4.87 13.11
CA PRO A 319 12.93 6.25 12.66
C PRO A 319 14.09 6.39 11.66
N ALA A 320 13.98 7.42 10.83
CA ALA A 320 15.02 7.89 9.93
C ALA A 320 16.42 7.75 10.57
N VAL A 321 17.29 6.97 9.94
CA VAL A 321 18.71 7.08 10.17
C VAL A 321 19.06 8.51 9.78
N THR A 322 19.28 9.34 10.80
CA THR A 322 19.96 10.63 10.66
C THR A 322 21.12 10.42 9.71
N ALA A 323 21.20 11.24 8.67
CA ALA A 323 22.29 11.25 7.71
C ALA A 323 23.63 11.13 8.44
N SER A 324 24.09 9.88 8.57
CA SER A 324 25.42 9.56 8.99
C SER A 324 26.25 9.90 7.77
N SER A 325 26.97 11.00 7.90
CA SER A 325 28.12 11.43 7.10
C SER A 325 28.57 10.39 6.08
N HIS A 326 28.71 10.83 4.81
CA HIS A 326 29.49 10.20 3.74
C HIS A 326 30.64 9.35 4.28
N ALA A 327 30.34 8.11 4.67
CA ALA A 327 31.30 7.09 4.98
C ALA A 327 31.46 6.33 3.68
N ASP A 328 32.70 6.31 3.20
CA ASP A 328 33.13 5.75 1.93
C ASP A 328 32.27 4.58 1.44
N ILE A 329 31.59 4.81 0.32
CA ILE A 329 30.76 3.81 -0.40
C ILE A 329 31.64 2.64 -0.90
N ASN A 330 32.97 2.70 -0.72
CA ASN A 330 33.94 1.85 -1.40
C ASN A 330 34.12 0.42 -0.87
N ALA A 331 33.42 -0.01 0.19
CA ALA A 331 33.38 -1.41 0.59
C ALA A 331 32.17 -1.68 1.50
N LEU A 332 31.11 -2.29 0.95
CA LEU A 332 30.02 -2.78 1.78
C LEU A 332 30.55 -3.93 2.63
N GLU A 333 30.43 -3.86 3.96
CA GLU A 333 30.89 -4.94 4.83
C GLU A 333 30.20 -6.27 4.46
N LYS A 334 30.98 -7.32 4.21
CA LYS A 334 30.47 -8.66 3.85
C LYS A 334 30.15 -9.40 5.14
N LYS A 335 28.89 -9.73 5.38
CA LYS A 335 28.44 -10.46 6.58
C LYS A 335 27.86 -11.82 6.18
N ARG A 336 28.14 -12.83 7.00
CA ARG A 336 27.43 -14.12 6.93
C ARG A 336 26.05 -13.91 7.56
N GLY A 337 25.00 -14.21 6.82
CA GLY A 337 23.62 -14.10 7.25
C GLY A 337 23.28 -15.07 8.36
N THR A 338 22.34 -14.67 9.20
CA THR A 338 21.90 -15.40 10.39
C THR A 338 20.60 -16.17 10.20
N GLY A 339 19.92 -15.99 9.06
CA GLY A 339 18.56 -16.50 8.82
C GLY A 339 17.45 -15.66 9.44
N ARG A 340 17.68 -14.37 9.73
CA ARG A 340 16.64 -13.48 10.30
C ARG A 340 15.63 -13.00 9.27
N ALA A 341 16.00 -12.99 8.00
CA ALA A 341 15.15 -12.59 6.90
C ALA A 341 15.44 -13.47 5.68
N PHE A 342 14.39 -13.73 4.89
CA PHE A 342 14.46 -14.54 3.68
C PHE A 342 13.79 -13.78 2.54
N PRO A 343 14.27 -13.97 1.29
CA PRO A 343 13.59 -13.42 0.13
C PRO A 343 12.23 -14.11 -0.04
N SER A 344 11.25 -13.37 -0.56
CA SER A 344 9.93 -13.92 -0.87
C SER A 344 9.87 -14.41 -2.32
N ARG A 345 9.20 -15.53 -2.57
CA ARG A 345 8.96 -16.04 -3.94
C ARG A 345 7.73 -15.36 -4.55
N ILE A 346 7.87 -14.84 -5.76
CA ILE A 346 6.75 -14.44 -6.60
C ILE A 346 6.41 -15.58 -7.55
N VAL A 347 5.18 -16.07 -7.46
CA VAL A 347 4.61 -17.07 -8.36
C VAL A 347 3.68 -16.33 -9.31
N THR A 348 4.19 -15.97 -10.50
CA THR A 348 3.35 -15.47 -11.60
C THR A 348 3.29 -16.49 -12.72
N ASP A 349 2.16 -16.50 -13.44
CA ASP A 349 1.99 -17.32 -14.63
C ASP A 349 2.75 -16.66 -15.80
N PRO A 350 3.49 -17.39 -16.67
CA PRO A 350 4.33 -16.83 -17.74
C PRO A 350 3.62 -15.93 -18.77
N VAL A 351 2.29 -15.78 -18.70
CA VAL A 351 1.50 -14.88 -19.56
C VAL A 351 1.53 -13.41 -19.09
N PHE A 352 2.09 -13.10 -17.91
CA PHE A 352 2.07 -11.75 -17.31
C PHE A 352 3.25 -10.83 -17.66
N LEU A 353 4.22 -11.27 -18.46
CA LEU A 353 5.52 -10.58 -18.56
C LEU A 353 5.55 -9.19 -19.25
N PRO A 354 4.75 -8.90 -20.30
CA PRO A 354 4.81 -7.58 -20.95
C PRO A 354 4.14 -6.45 -20.16
N ASP A 355 3.17 -6.77 -19.29
CA ASP A 355 2.30 -5.78 -18.61
C ASP A 355 2.67 -5.53 -17.14
N VAL A 356 3.80 -6.05 -16.67
CA VAL A 356 4.28 -5.86 -15.28
C VAL A 356 5.40 -4.82 -15.19
N MET A 357 5.97 -4.39 -16.32
CA MET A 357 7.12 -3.49 -16.36
C MET A 357 6.81 -2.13 -16.97
N SER A 358 7.26 -1.07 -16.33
CA SER A 358 7.41 0.26 -16.92
C SER A 358 8.85 0.75 -16.73
N THR A 359 9.23 1.80 -17.45
CA THR A 359 10.51 2.48 -17.22
C THR A 359 10.26 3.76 -16.44
N ALA A 360 11.10 4.06 -15.45
CA ALA A 360 11.13 5.35 -14.77
C ALA A 360 12.56 5.84 -14.58
N CYS A 361 12.77 7.15 -14.73
CA CYS A 361 14.03 7.81 -14.42
C CYS A 361 14.08 8.12 -12.92
N VAL A 362 15.12 7.64 -12.23
CA VAL A 362 15.17 7.65 -10.76
C VAL A 362 16.54 8.09 -10.24
N GLY A 363 16.53 8.71 -9.05
CA GLY A 363 17.73 9.21 -8.38
C GLY A 363 18.31 10.51 -8.97
N HIS A 364 19.37 11.03 -8.34
CA HIS A 364 20.06 12.25 -8.78
C HIS A 364 20.88 12.05 -10.07
N SER A 365 21.18 10.80 -10.41
CA SER A 365 21.97 10.39 -11.58
C SER A 365 21.15 10.15 -12.85
N GLN A 366 19.83 10.37 -12.82
CA GLN A 366 18.91 10.17 -13.96
C GLN A 366 19.05 8.78 -14.61
N THR A 367 19.09 7.72 -13.80
CA THR A 367 19.18 6.35 -14.32
C THR A 367 17.79 5.79 -14.60
N ASP A 368 17.59 5.25 -15.80
CA ASP A 368 16.36 4.54 -16.15
C ASP A 368 16.32 3.17 -15.47
N ARG A 369 15.23 2.90 -14.77
CA ARG A 369 14.96 1.66 -14.03
C ARG A 369 13.73 0.97 -14.59
N PHE A 370 13.75 -0.36 -14.61
CA PHE A 370 12.50 -1.10 -14.73
C PHE A 370 11.76 -1.03 -13.40
N ILE A 371 10.49 -0.67 -13.43
CA ILE A 371 9.62 -0.60 -12.26
C ILE A 371 8.44 -1.55 -12.43
N CYS A 372 7.94 -2.07 -11.32
CA CYS A 372 6.72 -2.84 -11.32
C CYS A 372 5.52 -1.91 -11.57
N LEU A 373 4.76 -2.18 -12.63
CA LEU A 373 3.59 -1.37 -13.03
C LEU A 373 2.53 -1.27 -11.94
N TYR A 374 2.41 -2.30 -11.11
CA TYR A 374 1.41 -2.37 -10.03
C TYR A 374 1.97 -1.99 -8.65
N ASP A 375 3.27 -1.75 -8.56
CA ASP A 375 3.97 -1.27 -7.37
C ASP A 375 5.17 -0.39 -7.79
N PRO A 376 4.94 0.91 -8.05
CA PRO A 376 5.96 1.80 -8.62
C PRO A 376 7.15 2.04 -7.68
N ASN A 377 7.05 1.64 -6.41
CA ASN A 377 8.17 1.66 -5.46
C ASN A 377 9.00 0.38 -5.48
N THR A 378 8.68 -0.58 -6.35
CA THR A 378 9.46 -1.80 -6.56
C THR A 378 10.18 -1.74 -7.90
N THR A 379 11.50 -1.85 -7.86
CA THR A 379 12.34 -2.00 -9.05
C THR A 379 12.41 -3.45 -9.50
N ILE A 380 12.52 -3.69 -10.80
CA ILE A 380 12.70 -5.01 -11.40
C ILE A 380 14.11 -5.10 -11.97
N VAL A 381 14.81 -6.18 -11.65
CA VAL A 381 16.15 -6.45 -12.19
C VAL A 381 16.21 -7.89 -12.69
N TYR A 382 16.91 -8.10 -13.80
CA TYR A 382 17.11 -9.43 -14.38
C TYR A 382 18.51 -9.91 -14.06
N THR A 383 18.67 -11.17 -13.68
CA THR A 383 19.97 -11.74 -13.31
C THR A 383 20.20 -13.08 -13.98
N ASP A 384 21.44 -13.34 -14.40
CA ASP A 384 21.86 -14.62 -14.97
C ASP A 384 23.31 -14.96 -14.64
N GLY A 385 23.63 -16.26 -14.62
CA GLY A 385 24.97 -16.79 -14.36
C GLY A 385 25.39 -17.88 -15.36
N ALA A 386 26.37 -17.56 -16.20
CA ALA A 386 26.91 -18.49 -17.19
C ALA A 386 28.22 -19.13 -16.71
N CYS A 387 28.46 -20.40 -17.07
CA CYS A 387 29.75 -21.05 -16.89
C CYS A 387 30.14 -21.89 -18.11
N THR A 388 31.26 -21.56 -18.73
CA THR A 388 31.88 -22.38 -19.78
C THR A 388 32.74 -23.48 -19.14
N ASN A 389 32.76 -24.67 -19.75
CA ASN A 389 33.43 -25.85 -19.20
C ASN A 389 32.95 -26.20 -17.78
N ASN A 390 31.64 -26.08 -17.51
CA ASN A 390 31.06 -26.36 -16.20
C ASN A 390 31.38 -27.81 -15.76
N GLY A 391 32.00 -27.96 -14.59
CA GLY A 391 32.43 -29.27 -14.06
C GLY A 391 33.68 -29.85 -14.71
N GLN A 392 34.36 -29.12 -15.60
CA GLN A 392 35.60 -29.53 -16.28
C GLN A 392 36.78 -28.64 -15.85
N PRO A 393 38.04 -29.06 -16.09
CA PRO A 393 39.20 -28.20 -15.91
C PRO A 393 39.05 -26.90 -16.71
N ASN A 394 39.59 -25.80 -16.19
CA ASN A 394 39.49 -24.46 -16.80
C ASN A 394 38.05 -23.94 -16.95
N SER A 395 37.16 -24.31 -16.01
CA SER A 395 35.82 -23.73 -15.89
C SER A 395 35.89 -22.20 -15.75
N ARG A 396 35.16 -21.46 -16.59
CA ARG A 396 35.11 -19.99 -16.55
C ARG A 396 33.68 -19.54 -16.35
N GLY A 397 33.39 -18.93 -15.20
CA GLY A 397 32.06 -18.39 -14.87
C GLY A 397 31.98 -16.89 -15.09
N GLY A 398 30.79 -16.39 -15.40
CA GLY A 398 30.47 -14.96 -15.48
C GLY A 398 29.04 -14.72 -15.00
N TRP A 399 28.78 -13.56 -14.44
CA TRP A 399 27.47 -13.17 -13.90
C TRP A 399 27.05 -11.82 -14.46
N ALA A 400 25.75 -11.57 -14.56
CA ALA A 400 25.22 -10.30 -15.05
C ALA A 400 23.91 -9.91 -14.37
N VAL A 401 23.65 -8.60 -14.37
CA VAL A 401 22.43 -7.97 -13.90
C VAL A 401 22.00 -6.87 -14.87
N ILE A 402 20.75 -6.93 -15.33
CA ILE A 402 20.10 -5.90 -16.14
C ILE A 402 19.16 -5.12 -15.23
N GLN A 403 19.42 -3.83 -15.07
CA GLN A 403 18.78 -2.95 -14.07
C GLN A 403 17.88 -1.87 -14.70
N GLY A 404 17.69 -1.90 -16.02
CA GLY A 404 16.96 -0.91 -16.80
C GLY A 404 17.10 -1.18 -18.31
N PRO A 405 16.49 -0.34 -19.16
CA PRO A 405 16.55 -0.51 -20.61
C PRO A 405 17.98 -0.52 -21.13
N VAL A 406 18.25 -1.43 -22.07
CA VAL A 406 19.53 -1.52 -22.77
C VAL A 406 19.41 -0.79 -24.09
N GLY A 407 20.27 0.21 -24.32
CA GLY A 407 20.27 0.99 -25.55
C GLY A 407 21.58 1.76 -25.76
N PRO A 408 21.76 2.42 -26.92
CA PRO A 408 23.01 3.08 -27.29
C PRO A 408 23.47 4.15 -26.28
N SER A 409 22.54 4.72 -25.53
CA SER A 409 22.77 5.77 -24.53
C SER A 409 22.56 5.31 -23.08
N SER A 410 22.19 4.04 -22.87
CA SER A 410 21.74 3.51 -21.57
C SER A 410 22.59 2.31 -21.14
N CYS A 411 23.56 2.55 -20.25
CA CYS A 411 24.38 1.49 -19.61
C CYS A 411 23.66 0.91 -18.40
N SER A 412 22.60 0.13 -18.64
CA SER A 412 21.81 -0.54 -17.60
C SER A 412 22.25 -1.99 -17.34
N VAL A 413 23.46 -2.35 -17.76
CA VAL A 413 24.02 -3.70 -17.62
C VAL A 413 25.20 -3.66 -16.66
N VAL A 414 25.16 -4.49 -15.64
CA VAL A 414 26.24 -4.70 -14.69
C VAL A 414 26.67 -6.16 -14.79
N LEU A 415 27.91 -6.41 -15.20
CA LEU A 415 28.41 -7.77 -15.41
C LEU A 415 29.83 -7.91 -14.83
N GLY A 416 30.25 -9.14 -14.62
CA GLY A 416 31.62 -9.41 -14.23
C GLY A 416 31.98 -10.88 -14.27
N ARG A 417 33.27 -11.13 -14.40
CA ARG A 417 33.84 -12.47 -14.25
C ARG A 417 33.57 -13.04 -12.85
N LEU A 418 33.18 -14.31 -12.78
CA LEU A 418 33.05 -15.02 -11.50
C LEU A 418 34.42 -15.19 -10.85
N GLU A 419 34.50 -14.85 -9.57
CA GLU A 419 35.77 -14.75 -8.85
C GLU A 419 36.32 -16.10 -8.38
N ASP A 420 37.65 -16.26 -8.41
CA ASP A 420 38.34 -17.51 -8.03
C ASP A 420 38.34 -17.75 -6.51
N ARG A 421 38.02 -16.72 -5.72
CA ARG A 421 37.85 -16.78 -4.28
C ARG A 421 36.50 -16.21 -3.88
N GLY A 422 35.85 -16.87 -2.92
CA GLY A 422 34.59 -16.44 -2.34
C GLY A 422 34.70 -15.13 -1.55
N PRO A 423 33.56 -14.56 -1.14
CA PRO A 423 33.50 -13.30 -0.40
C PRO A 423 34.26 -13.29 0.92
N PHE A 424 34.52 -14.48 1.49
CA PHE A 424 35.24 -14.66 2.74
C PHE A 424 36.66 -15.25 2.56
N GLY A 425 37.17 -15.29 1.33
CA GLY A 425 38.54 -15.72 1.02
C GLY A 425 38.72 -17.21 0.72
N ASP A 426 37.66 -18.01 0.87
CA ASP A 426 37.64 -19.44 0.56
C ASP A 426 37.91 -19.68 -0.95
N LYS A 427 38.68 -20.72 -1.28
CA LYS A 427 38.87 -21.12 -2.70
C LYS A 427 37.54 -21.58 -3.28
N ALA A 428 37.23 -21.13 -4.48
CA ALA A 428 35.99 -21.47 -5.15
C ALA A 428 36.25 -22.04 -6.54
N VAL A 429 35.40 -22.97 -6.95
CA VAL A 429 35.37 -23.49 -8.32
C VAL A 429 34.24 -22.80 -9.08
N ALA A 430 34.52 -22.33 -10.29
CA ALA A 430 33.50 -21.74 -11.14
C ALA A 430 32.49 -22.83 -11.57
N THR A 431 31.22 -22.59 -11.27
CA THR A 431 30.10 -23.42 -11.71
C THR A 431 28.96 -22.51 -12.13
N SER A 432 28.03 -23.00 -12.94
CA SER A 432 26.85 -22.22 -13.33
C SER A 432 26.03 -21.80 -12.09
N ASN A 433 25.71 -22.72 -11.17
CA ASN A 433 24.99 -22.41 -9.92
C ASN A 433 25.69 -21.33 -9.08
N ARG A 434 27.03 -21.32 -9.04
CA ARG A 434 27.79 -20.30 -8.33
C ARG A 434 27.69 -18.94 -9.02
N ALA A 435 27.74 -18.92 -10.35
CA ALA A 435 27.54 -17.71 -11.14
C ALA A 435 26.13 -17.12 -10.95
N GLU A 436 25.09 -17.97 -10.93
CA GLU A 436 23.70 -17.56 -10.69
C GLU A 436 23.53 -16.88 -9.33
N LEU A 437 24.06 -17.50 -8.26
CA LEU A 437 24.04 -16.90 -6.92
C LEU A 437 24.78 -15.57 -6.87
N ARG A 438 25.92 -15.50 -7.55
CA ARG A 438 26.74 -14.30 -7.61
C ARG A 438 26.01 -13.15 -8.30
N ALA A 439 25.21 -13.42 -9.33
CA ALA A 439 24.39 -12.45 -10.04
C ALA A 439 23.34 -11.82 -9.11
N VAL A 440 22.60 -12.64 -8.36
CA VAL A 440 21.60 -12.16 -7.38
C VAL A 440 22.25 -11.34 -6.26
N ILE A 441 23.39 -11.80 -5.74
CA ILE A 441 24.17 -11.01 -4.76
C ILE A 441 24.63 -9.68 -5.37
N GLY A 442 25.03 -9.70 -6.64
CA GLY A 442 25.40 -8.50 -7.38
C GLY A 442 24.24 -7.50 -7.46
N ALA A 443 23.03 -7.98 -7.73
CA ALA A 443 21.83 -7.15 -7.73
C ALA A 443 21.58 -6.47 -6.37
N LEU A 444 21.81 -7.18 -5.27
CA LEU A 444 21.64 -6.62 -3.92
C LEU A 444 22.76 -5.68 -3.48
N ARG A 445 23.92 -5.71 -4.15
CA ARG A 445 25.12 -4.94 -3.76
C ARG A 445 25.48 -3.79 -4.71
N MET A 446 24.88 -3.71 -5.89
CA MET A 446 25.31 -2.78 -6.94
C MET A 446 25.08 -1.29 -6.65
N CYS A 447 24.06 -0.98 -5.86
CA CYS A 447 23.69 0.38 -5.49
C CYS A 447 22.83 0.39 -4.23
N ASP A 448 22.54 1.60 -3.74
CA ASP A 448 21.64 1.79 -2.63
C ASP A 448 20.19 1.99 -3.09
N TRP A 449 19.46 0.90 -3.30
CA TRP A 449 18.07 0.91 -3.78
C TRP A 449 17.12 1.80 -2.95
N ARG A 450 17.32 1.90 -1.62
CA ARG A 450 16.51 2.79 -0.77
C ARG A 450 16.79 4.26 -1.07
N SER A 451 18.06 4.60 -1.33
CA SER A 451 18.46 5.96 -1.70
C SER A 451 17.97 6.35 -3.11
N GLU A 452 17.68 5.37 -3.96
CA GLU A 452 16.98 5.57 -5.24
C GLU A 452 15.45 5.68 -5.10
N GLY A 453 14.91 5.55 -3.89
CA GLY A 453 13.48 5.73 -3.62
C GLY A 453 12.64 4.45 -3.64
N PHE A 454 13.25 3.29 -3.88
CA PHE A 454 12.53 2.01 -3.89
C PHE A 454 12.36 1.45 -2.48
N ASP A 455 11.24 0.77 -2.22
CA ASP A 455 11.00 -0.03 -1.02
C ASP A 455 10.97 -1.54 -1.30
N GLY A 456 11.12 -1.93 -2.57
CA GLY A 456 11.21 -3.32 -3.01
C GLY A 456 12.16 -3.52 -4.20
N ILE A 457 12.77 -4.69 -4.25
CA ILE A 457 13.50 -5.22 -5.41
C ILE A 457 12.92 -6.57 -5.81
N LEU A 458 12.52 -6.69 -7.07
CA LEU A 458 12.08 -7.92 -7.70
C LEU A 458 13.17 -8.44 -8.64
N ILE A 459 13.81 -9.54 -8.26
CA ILE A 459 14.90 -10.15 -9.02
C ILE A 459 14.34 -11.27 -9.88
N ALA A 460 14.32 -11.05 -11.20
CA ALA A 460 13.91 -12.02 -12.20
C ALA A 460 15.10 -12.90 -12.61
N THR A 461 14.95 -14.21 -12.51
CA THR A 461 15.96 -15.22 -12.90
C THR A 461 15.29 -16.49 -13.39
N ASP A 462 15.90 -17.16 -14.35
CA ASP A 462 15.52 -18.50 -14.80
C ASP A 462 16.18 -19.63 -13.99
N SER A 463 17.02 -19.29 -13.00
CA SER A 463 17.65 -20.26 -12.11
C SER A 463 16.67 -20.79 -11.06
N SER A 464 16.07 -21.95 -11.33
CA SER A 464 15.28 -22.68 -10.33
C SER A 464 16.10 -23.02 -9.08
N TYR A 465 17.40 -23.24 -9.23
CA TYR A 465 18.34 -23.45 -8.12
C TYR A 465 18.31 -22.26 -7.16
N VAL A 466 18.48 -21.03 -7.66
CA VAL A 466 18.45 -19.85 -6.78
C VAL A 466 17.07 -19.64 -6.17
N VAL A 467 16.00 -19.69 -6.98
CA VAL A 467 14.65 -19.38 -6.50
C VAL A 467 14.17 -20.39 -5.46
N ASN A 468 14.26 -21.68 -5.76
CA ASN A 468 13.78 -22.72 -4.85
C ASN A 468 14.67 -22.77 -3.60
N ASP A 469 15.99 -22.73 -3.74
CA ASP A 469 16.88 -22.92 -2.60
C ASP A 469 16.86 -21.72 -1.65
N ALA A 470 16.75 -20.50 -2.17
CA ALA A 470 16.66 -19.29 -1.35
C ALA A 470 15.33 -19.18 -0.58
N THR A 471 14.24 -19.74 -1.12
CA THR A 471 12.88 -19.54 -0.58
C THR A 471 12.35 -20.76 0.18
N GLU A 472 12.87 -21.95 -0.09
CA GLU A 472 12.40 -23.21 0.50
C GLU A 472 13.48 -23.90 1.34
N TRP A 473 14.72 -23.98 0.84
CA TRP A 473 15.78 -24.80 1.46
C TRP A 473 16.67 -24.05 2.45
N ALA A 474 16.90 -22.76 2.25
CA ALA A 474 17.79 -21.95 3.10
C ALA A 474 17.43 -22.02 4.60
N LEU A 475 16.12 -22.02 4.91
CA LEU A 475 15.60 -22.22 6.26
C LEU A 475 16.06 -23.57 6.86
N THR A 476 15.89 -24.64 6.09
CA THR A 476 16.23 -26.01 6.49
C THR A 476 17.74 -26.20 6.64
N TRP A 477 18.54 -25.57 5.78
CA TRP A 477 20.00 -25.67 5.87
C TRP A 477 20.53 -24.92 7.08
N LEU A 478 19.99 -23.74 7.40
CA LEU A 478 20.38 -23.00 8.60
C LEU A 478 20.07 -23.78 9.89
N SER A 479 18.90 -24.44 9.96
CA SER A 479 18.56 -25.27 11.13
C SER A 479 19.45 -26.50 11.28
N ASN A 480 20.00 -27.01 10.17
CA ASN A 480 20.83 -28.22 10.14
C ASN A 480 22.35 -27.92 10.06
N GLY A 481 22.76 -26.69 10.37
CA GLY A 481 24.19 -26.30 10.39
C GLY A 481 24.87 -26.26 9.01
N LEU A 482 24.09 -26.03 7.95
CA LEU A 482 24.51 -25.98 6.54
C LEU A 482 25.08 -27.31 6.03
N VAL A 483 24.44 -28.40 6.45
CA VAL A 483 24.73 -29.78 6.02
C VAL A 483 23.53 -30.32 5.21
N THR A 484 23.83 -31.02 4.13
CA THR A 484 22.86 -31.73 3.28
C THR A 484 22.36 -33.01 3.95
N GLN A 485 21.25 -33.58 3.46
CA GLN A 485 20.73 -34.85 3.99
C GLN A 485 21.73 -36.01 3.90
N SER A 486 22.67 -35.95 2.94
CA SER A 486 23.74 -36.93 2.79
C SER A 486 24.96 -36.69 3.69
N GLY A 487 24.89 -35.74 4.63
CA GLY A 487 25.97 -35.44 5.57
C GLY A 487 27.11 -34.56 5.00
N ASN A 488 27.01 -34.14 3.74
CA ASN A 488 28.01 -33.27 3.10
C ASN A 488 27.70 -31.80 3.36
N ALA A 489 28.72 -30.94 3.39
CA ALA A 489 28.51 -29.49 3.44
C ALA A 489 27.69 -29.02 2.22
N VAL A 490 26.78 -28.06 2.45
CA VAL A 490 26.00 -27.43 1.38
C VAL A 490 26.94 -26.77 0.37
N MET A 491 26.75 -27.06 -0.92
CA MET A 491 27.53 -26.45 -2.00
C MET A 491 27.29 -24.94 -2.05
N ASN A 492 28.32 -24.16 -2.40
CA ASN A 492 28.27 -22.69 -2.46
C ASN A 492 27.86 -22.01 -1.14
N ARG A 493 28.14 -22.66 0.00
CA ARG A 493 27.82 -22.17 1.34
C ARG A 493 28.22 -20.71 1.58
N ASP A 494 29.41 -20.33 1.12
CA ASP A 494 29.95 -18.98 1.26
C ASP A 494 29.07 -17.91 0.59
N LEU A 495 28.54 -18.20 -0.60
CA LEU A 495 27.62 -17.28 -1.29
C LEU A 495 26.22 -17.32 -0.68
N TRP A 496 25.74 -18.48 -0.22
CA TRP A 496 24.46 -18.57 0.49
C TRP A 496 24.45 -17.75 1.77
N GLU A 497 25.51 -17.87 2.57
CA GLU A 497 25.67 -17.07 3.78
C GLU A 497 25.76 -15.58 3.44
N LEU A 498 26.47 -15.18 2.37
CA LEU A 498 26.48 -13.78 1.96
C LEU A 498 25.10 -13.30 1.50
N LEU A 499 24.40 -14.06 0.65
CA LEU A 499 23.07 -13.71 0.15
C LEU A 499 22.10 -13.46 1.31
N LEU A 500 22.07 -14.35 2.31
CA LEU A 500 21.25 -14.18 3.50
C LEU A 500 21.66 -12.93 4.29
N GLY A 501 22.95 -12.63 4.39
CA GLY A 501 23.45 -11.40 5.02
C GLY A 501 22.98 -10.14 4.28
N GLU A 502 22.96 -10.17 2.95
CA GLU A 502 22.44 -9.08 2.12
C GLU A 502 20.93 -8.89 2.28
N VAL A 503 20.17 -10.00 2.27
CA VAL A 503 18.72 -9.98 2.49
C VAL A 503 18.39 -9.42 3.86
N GLU A 504 19.10 -9.83 4.91
CA GLU A 504 18.94 -9.28 6.26
C GLU A 504 19.28 -7.79 6.33
N ARG A 505 20.36 -7.37 5.68
CA ARG A 505 20.72 -5.95 5.60
C ARG A 505 19.59 -5.15 4.97
N TRP A 506 19.04 -5.61 3.86
CA TRP A 506 17.95 -4.93 3.16
C TRP A 506 16.65 -4.93 3.95
N PHE A 507 16.32 -6.05 4.58
CA PHE A 507 15.20 -6.17 5.50
C PHE A 507 15.29 -5.14 6.64
N LEU A 508 16.46 -5.01 7.26
CA LEU A 508 16.71 -4.02 8.32
C LEU A 508 16.62 -2.56 7.83
N ARG A 509 16.80 -2.33 6.53
CA ARG A 509 16.68 -1.01 5.88
C ARG A 509 15.28 -0.77 5.29
N GLY A 510 14.33 -1.67 5.54
CA GLY A 510 12.96 -1.57 5.06
C GLY A 510 12.81 -1.81 3.56
N LEU A 511 13.70 -2.59 2.94
CA LEU A 511 13.60 -2.99 1.54
C LEU A 511 13.19 -4.46 1.43
N ARG A 512 12.14 -4.74 0.66
CA ARG A 512 11.65 -6.10 0.38
C ARG A 512 12.48 -6.73 -0.74
N VAL A 513 13.04 -7.91 -0.50
CA VAL A 513 13.73 -8.70 -1.53
C VAL A 513 12.81 -9.81 -2.02
N MET A 514 12.50 -9.82 -3.32
CA MET A 514 11.60 -10.77 -3.96
C MET A 514 12.32 -11.46 -5.12
N LEU A 515 12.10 -12.77 -5.24
CA LEU A 515 12.63 -13.58 -6.34
C LEU A 515 11.49 -14.01 -7.26
N TRP A 516 11.69 -13.81 -8.56
CA TRP A 516 10.75 -14.17 -9.60
C TRP A 516 11.39 -15.18 -10.57
N SER A 517 10.81 -16.38 -10.63
CA SER A 517 11.21 -17.38 -11.61
C SER A 517 10.60 -17.05 -12.98
N ILE A 518 11.47 -16.81 -13.97
CA ILE A 518 11.07 -16.50 -15.34
C ILE A 518 11.53 -17.61 -16.31
N PRO A 519 10.82 -17.82 -17.43
CA PRO A 519 11.33 -18.64 -18.53
C PRO A 519 12.62 -18.05 -19.12
N ARG A 520 13.53 -18.93 -19.57
CA ARG A 520 14.84 -18.55 -20.12
C ARG A 520 14.76 -17.62 -21.33
N GLU A 521 13.70 -17.74 -22.12
CA GLU A 521 13.43 -16.93 -23.30
C GLU A 521 13.26 -15.44 -22.96
N LEU A 522 13.03 -15.11 -21.69
CA LEU A 522 12.81 -13.75 -21.20
C LEU A 522 14.03 -13.21 -20.46
N ASN A 523 15.09 -14.01 -20.31
CA ASN A 523 16.34 -13.64 -19.66
C ASN A 523 17.52 -13.52 -20.64
N VAL A 524 17.24 -13.33 -21.94
CA VAL A 524 18.23 -13.43 -23.03
C VAL A 524 19.36 -12.41 -22.90
N ASP A 525 19.05 -11.17 -22.50
CA ASP A 525 20.06 -10.11 -22.37
C ASP A 525 21.01 -10.37 -21.19
N ALA A 526 20.47 -10.88 -20.07
CA ALA A 526 21.27 -11.28 -18.93
C ALA A 526 22.16 -12.49 -19.27
N ASP A 527 21.63 -13.53 -19.93
CA ASP A 527 22.39 -14.70 -20.40
C ASP A 527 23.53 -14.29 -21.35
N ARG A 528 23.25 -13.41 -22.31
CA ARG A 528 24.28 -12.87 -23.22
C ARG A 528 25.38 -12.12 -22.45
N ALA A 529 24.99 -11.25 -21.52
CA ALA A 529 25.93 -10.48 -20.71
C ALA A 529 26.79 -11.38 -19.80
N ALA A 530 26.20 -12.39 -19.17
CA ALA A 530 26.91 -13.33 -18.30
C ALA A 530 27.92 -14.19 -19.10
N LYS A 531 27.54 -14.64 -20.30
CA LYS A 531 28.46 -15.36 -21.22
C LYS A 531 29.63 -14.50 -21.67
N ARG A 532 29.39 -13.22 -21.98
CA ARG A 532 30.45 -12.26 -22.29
C ARG A 532 31.40 -12.11 -21.11
N ALA A 533 30.86 -11.90 -19.91
CA ALA A 533 31.63 -11.75 -18.68
C ALA A 533 32.49 -12.99 -18.36
N ALA A 534 32.01 -14.19 -18.72
CA ALA A 534 32.77 -15.42 -18.56
C ALA A 534 34.06 -15.47 -19.41
N GLN A 535 34.17 -14.64 -20.45
CA GLN A 535 35.37 -14.56 -21.30
C GLN A 535 36.40 -13.51 -20.83
N GLU A 536 36.04 -12.67 -19.85
CA GLU A 536 36.96 -11.67 -19.29
C GLU A 536 38.14 -12.30 -18.54
N GLU A 537 39.15 -11.47 -18.27
CA GLU A 537 40.32 -11.86 -17.49
C GLU A 537 39.94 -12.38 -16.10
N PRO A 538 40.70 -13.35 -15.55
CA PRO A 538 40.44 -13.90 -14.22
C PRO A 538 40.35 -12.80 -13.15
N GLN A 539 39.33 -12.89 -12.30
CA GLN A 539 39.17 -12.00 -11.15
C GLN A 539 39.53 -12.78 -9.88
N PRO A 540 40.73 -12.55 -9.31
CA PRO A 540 41.22 -13.39 -8.22
C PRO A 540 40.54 -13.13 -6.86
N VAL A 541 39.81 -12.01 -6.73
CA VAL A 541 39.25 -11.53 -5.46
C VAL A 541 37.81 -11.09 -5.65
N PHE A 542 36.93 -11.52 -4.73
CA PHE A 542 35.56 -11.02 -4.64
C PHE A 542 35.52 -9.51 -4.39
N ARG A 543 35.06 -8.74 -5.38
CA ARG A 543 34.96 -7.28 -5.32
C ARG A 543 33.51 -6.84 -5.23
N ASP A 544 33.33 -5.70 -4.56
CA ASP A 544 32.05 -5.00 -4.62
C ASP A 544 31.83 -4.41 -5.99
N ILE A 545 30.56 -4.41 -6.37
CA ILE A 545 30.10 -3.96 -7.66
C ILE A 545 29.50 -2.60 -7.42
N PHE A 546 30.02 -1.60 -8.08
CA PHE A 546 29.38 -0.29 -8.11
C PHE A 546 29.02 -0.05 -9.56
N ALA A 547 27.78 0.35 -9.83
CA ALA A 547 27.42 0.89 -11.13
C ALA A 547 28.34 2.11 -11.38
N LYS A 548 29.41 1.92 -12.15
CA LYS A 548 30.24 3.03 -12.60
C LYS A 548 29.35 3.92 -13.46
N ALA A 549 29.32 5.21 -13.17
CA ALA A 549 28.84 6.19 -14.14
C ALA A 549 29.71 6.07 -15.40
N THR A 550 29.04 5.78 -16.53
CA THR A 550 29.46 5.99 -17.92
C THR A 550 30.81 5.40 -18.37
N VAL A 551 30.75 4.39 -19.26
CA VAL A 551 31.66 4.26 -20.40
C VAL A 551 30.81 3.87 -21.60
N ALA A 552 30.80 4.72 -22.64
CA ALA A 552 30.17 4.40 -23.91
C ALA A 552 30.91 3.21 -24.54
N VAL A 553 30.16 2.20 -24.97
CA VAL A 553 30.71 1.10 -25.77
C VAL A 553 30.82 1.64 -27.20
N GLU A 554 32.05 1.88 -27.65
CA GLU A 554 32.33 2.05 -29.07
C GLU A 554 32.10 0.68 -29.75
N GLU A 555 31.17 0.63 -30.70
CA GLU A 555 31.00 -0.51 -31.59
C GLU A 555 32.15 -0.52 -32.60
N GLU A 556 32.99 -1.55 -32.55
CA GLU A 556 33.86 -1.91 -33.68
C GLU A 556 32.98 -2.44 -34.82
N SER A 557 32.70 -1.59 -35.80
CA SER A 557 32.12 -1.99 -37.08
C SER A 557 33.22 -2.52 -38.00
N GLU A 558 33.11 -3.77 -38.44
CA GLU A 558 33.94 -4.37 -39.47
C GLU A 558 33.90 -3.53 -40.77
N GLU A 559 35.07 -3.17 -41.27
CA GLU A 559 35.28 -2.47 -42.54
C GLU A 559 34.97 -3.39 -43.73
N GLU A 560 34.02 -2.98 -44.58
CA GLU A 560 34.06 -3.27 -46.01
C GLU A 560 34.04 -1.95 -46.81
N SER A 561 34.86 -1.92 -47.84
CA SER A 561 35.56 -0.77 -48.41
C SER A 561 34.85 0.04 -49.51
N LEU A 562 34.93 1.39 -49.39
CA LEU A 562 35.14 2.46 -50.43
C LEU A 562 33.97 2.90 -51.37
N PRO A 563 33.96 4.16 -51.90
CA PRO A 563 34.45 5.43 -51.31
C PRO A 563 33.65 6.74 -51.66
N MET A 564 34.09 7.84 -51.03
CA MET A 564 34.23 9.23 -51.54
C MET A 564 33.14 10.32 -51.32
N LEU A 565 33.68 11.48 -50.92
CA LEU A 565 33.16 12.87 -50.88
C LEU A 565 32.30 13.23 -49.65
N GLY A 566 32.70 14.10 -48.72
CA GLY A 566 33.84 15.00 -48.61
C GLY A 566 33.46 16.20 -47.73
N SER A 567 34.43 16.73 -46.97
CA SER A 567 34.44 18.10 -46.40
C SER A 567 33.39 18.41 -45.30
N LEU A 568 33.66 19.12 -44.20
CA LEU A 568 34.86 19.73 -43.66
C LEU A 568 34.48 20.33 -42.28
N TYR A 569 35.41 20.22 -41.33
CA TYR A 569 35.74 21.19 -40.27
C TYR A 569 34.84 21.44 -39.03
N MET A 570 35.46 21.05 -37.91
CA MET A 570 35.99 21.88 -36.81
C MET A 570 35.17 22.09 -35.53
N THR A 571 35.60 21.31 -34.54
CA THR A 571 35.70 21.52 -33.10
C THR A 571 35.81 22.97 -32.61
N PHE A 572 35.04 23.34 -31.58
CA PHE A 572 35.48 24.28 -30.55
C PHE A 572 34.99 23.83 -29.17
N VAL A 573 35.97 23.56 -28.30
CA VAL A 573 35.85 23.40 -26.84
C VAL A 573 35.92 24.79 -26.22
N ILE A 574 35.15 25.10 -25.16
CA ILE A 574 35.53 25.96 -24.02
C ILE A 574 34.50 25.83 -22.88
N GLY A 575 34.95 25.29 -21.74
CA GLY A 575 35.16 26.05 -20.50
C GLY A 575 33.95 26.44 -19.61
N LYS A 576 33.96 25.87 -18.39
CA LYS A 576 33.13 26.18 -17.21
C LYS A 576 33.40 27.57 -16.60
N ASN A 577 32.41 28.02 -15.80
CA ASN A 577 32.41 28.94 -14.63
C ASN A 577 31.49 30.15 -14.86
N SER A 578 30.85 30.81 -13.89
CA SER A 578 30.49 30.59 -12.49
C SER A 578 29.75 31.88 -12.07
N LEU A 579 28.74 31.76 -11.18
CA LEU A 579 28.26 32.79 -10.24
C LEU A 579 27.67 34.13 -10.78
N ALA A 580 26.36 34.23 -10.60
CA ALA A 580 25.67 35.18 -9.71
C ALA A 580 25.69 36.71 -9.97
N THR A 581 24.45 37.24 -9.83
CA THR A 581 24.07 38.54 -9.21
C THR A 581 23.70 39.69 -10.17
N ALA A 582 22.38 39.97 -10.16
CA ALA A 582 21.74 41.28 -9.98
C ALA A 582 21.64 42.32 -11.12
N VAL A 583 20.37 42.68 -11.35
CA VAL A 583 19.80 44.05 -11.33
C VAL A 583 19.91 44.90 -12.61
N LEU A 584 18.70 45.13 -13.16
CA LEU A 584 18.13 46.37 -13.72
C LEU A 584 19.10 47.40 -14.34
N MET A 585 18.88 47.72 -15.61
CA MET A 585 18.31 49.01 -16.03
C MET A 585 18.21 49.10 -17.55
N GLN A 586 17.13 49.76 -17.95
CA GLN A 586 16.78 50.17 -19.30
C GLN A 586 17.92 50.85 -20.04
N LYS A 587 17.96 50.66 -21.37
CA LYS A 587 18.02 51.79 -22.31
C LYS A 587 17.55 51.35 -23.71
N SER A 588 16.48 51.99 -24.13
CA SER A 588 16.03 52.15 -25.51
C SER A 588 17.18 52.58 -26.43
N VAL A 589 17.16 52.17 -27.70
CA VAL A 589 17.15 53.08 -28.85
C VAL A 589 16.48 52.37 -30.03
N ASP A 590 15.55 53.12 -30.63
CA ASP A 590 14.74 52.87 -31.81
C ASP A 590 15.52 52.51 -33.08
N THR A 591 14.83 51.81 -33.99
CA THR A 591 14.67 52.22 -35.41
C THR A 591 13.55 51.35 -36.01
N SER A 592 12.36 51.93 -36.28
CA SER A 592 11.91 52.41 -37.61
C SER A 592 11.46 51.22 -38.50
N LEU A 593 10.32 51.16 -39.20
CA LEU A 593 9.40 52.13 -39.79
C LEU A 593 8.12 51.42 -40.26
N ASN A 594 7.01 52.18 -40.31
CA ASN A 594 5.91 52.14 -41.29
C ASN A 594 4.94 50.93 -41.27
N ASN A 595 3.62 51.09 -41.34
CA ASN A 595 2.81 52.06 -42.08
C ASN A 595 1.39 52.22 -41.49
N ARG A 596 0.84 53.45 -41.53
CA ARG A 596 -0.51 53.90 -41.97
C ARG A 596 -1.72 52.99 -41.60
N SER A 597 -2.82 53.46 -41.03
CA SER A 597 -3.55 54.72 -41.23
C SER A 597 -4.73 54.82 -40.25
N GLU A 598 -4.90 56.01 -39.65
CA GLU A 598 -6.13 56.56 -39.05
C GLU A 598 -7.23 56.80 -40.13
N PRO A 599 -8.51 57.15 -39.82
CA PRO A 599 -8.90 58.04 -38.71
C PRO A 599 -10.24 57.83 -37.97
N GLU A 600 -10.29 58.51 -36.82
CA GLU A 600 -11.35 59.40 -36.30
C GLU A 600 -12.60 58.92 -35.52
N SER A 601 -12.71 59.57 -34.34
CA SER A 601 -13.90 60.05 -33.61
C SER A 601 -14.70 59.00 -32.81
N GLY A 602 -15.10 59.21 -31.56
CA GLY A 602 -15.07 60.36 -30.67
C GLY A 602 -16.15 60.19 -29.58
N GLN A 603 -15.92 60.85 -28.42
CA GLN A 603 -16.85 61.12 -27.29
C GLN A 603 -17.03 59.98 -26.25
N LEU A 604 -16.58 60.15 -24.98
CA LEU A 604 -17.18 60.98 -23.89
C LEU A 604 -18.64 60.55 -23.66
N THR A 605 -19.03 59.98 -22.53
CA THR A 605 -18.79 60.31 -21.11
C THR A 605 -19.01 59.08 -20.22
#